data_AF-A0A7S0NZH6-F1
#
_entry.id   AF-A0A7S0NZH6-F1
#
_cell.length_a   1.000
_cell.length_b   1.000
_cell.length_c   1.000
_cell.angle_alpha   90.00
_cell.angle_beta   90.00
_cell.angle_gamma   90.00
#
_symmetry.space_group_name_H-M   'P 1'
#
loop_
_entity.id
_entity.type
_entity.pdbx_description
1 polymer ?
#
loop_
_entity_poly.entity_id
_entity_poly.type
_entity_poly.pdbx_seq_one_letter_code
_entity_poly.pdbx_strand_id
1 'polypeptide(L)'
;GGAVPSATCSDAARAKPTLTTTAPTPPLAGFHRRVLPAPAVALNSVAGKRLAKAALALGSMESFFAVMSSLRTQDEPAYCGLGTLVTALNALDVDPGEVWKGPWRYYVESMLDCCVDLDEVREKGLTFASWVCLARCQGVATTATHTTDATIDLFREELMRVCSAEDVAQVLCVAYSRRTLNQSGDGHFSPIAGYHPHEDMVLIADVARFKHPPHWVPV
;
A
#
# COMPACT_ATOMS: atom_id res chain seq x y z
N GLY A 1 -33.67 18.71 43.04
CA GLY A 1 -33.07 19.43 41.90
C GLY A 1 -31.71 19.93 42.31
N GLY A 2 -30.64 19.33 41.77
CA GLY A 2 -29.27 19.78 41.99
C GLY A 2 -28.66 20.09 40.62
N ALA A 3 -28.27 21.34 40.41
CA ALA A 3 -27.70 21.82 39.15
C ALA A 3 -26.20 21.53 39.09
N VAL A 4 -25.75 21.03 37.94
CA VAL A 4 -24.33 20.84 37.60
C VAL A 4 -23.73 22.21 37.24
N PRO A 5 -22.55 22.60 37.75
CA PRO A 5 -21.93 23.87 37.35
C PRO A 5 -21.29 23.72 35.97
N SER A 6 -21.64 24.62 35.04
CA SER A 6 -20.97 24.75 33.75
C SER A 6 -19.58 25.34 33.94
N ALA A 7 -18.54 24.63 33.51
CA ALA A 7 -17.20 25.22 33.40
C ALA A 7 -17.19 26.15 32.17
N THR A 8 -17.17 27.45 32.41
CA THR A 8 -16.88 28.45 31.38
C THR A 8 -15.38 28.50 31.13
N CYS A 9 -14.96 28.33 29.88
CA CYS A 9 -13.58 28.53 29.47
C CYS A 9 -13.25 30.03 29.65
N SER A 10 -12.33 30.37 30.56
CA SER A 10 -11.92 31.75 30.79
C SER A 10 -10.97 32.22 29.69
N ASP A 11 -11.35 33.30 29.00
CA ASP A 11 -10.50 34.05 28.06
C ASP A 11 -9.31 34.70 28.79
N ALA A 12 -8.28 33.91 29.10
CA ALA A 12 -6.97 34.45 29.38
C ALA A 12 -6.19 34.49 28.06
N ALA A 13 -6.31 35.61 27.34
CA ALA A 13 -5.54 35.88 26.13
C ALA A 13 -4.03 35.89 26.48
N ARG A 14 -3.37 34.76 26.25
CA ARG A 14 -1.92 34.65 26.34
C ARG A 14 -1.33 35.41 25.16
N ALA A 15 -0.82 36.62 25.40
CA ALA A 15 -0.14 37.41 24.38
C ALA A 15 0.99 36.56 23.77
N LYS A 16 0.85 36.20 22.49
CA LYS A 16 1.91 35.54 21.72
C LYS A 16 3.01 36.57 21.44
N PRO A 17 4.29 36.21 21.60
CA PRO A 17 5.37 37.11 21.27
C PRO A 17 5.28 37.49 19.80
N THR A 18 5.43 38.79 19.51
CA THR A 18 5.42 39.34 18.16
C THR A 18 6.57 38.72 17.38
N LEU A 19 6.25 37.75 16.51
CA LEU A 19 7.21 37.18 15.57
C LEU A 19 7.62 38.31 14.63
N THR A 20 8.89 38.71 14.66
CA THR A 20 9.51 39.45 13.57
C THR A 20 9.25 38.67 12.27
N THR A 21 8.46 39.24 11.37
CA THR A 21 8.13 38.67 10.06
C THR A 21 9.40 38.60 9.22
N THR A 22 10.16 37.52 9.36
CA THR A 22 10.95 37.00 8.26
C THR A 22 9.97 36.47 7.22
N ALA A 23 10.09 36.93 5.98
CA ALA A 23 9.29 36.41 4.87
C ALA A 23 9.41 34.87 4.86
N PRO A 24 8.32 34.12 4.69
CA PRO A 24 8.39 32.67 4.65
C PRO A 24 9.32 32.27 3.51
N THR A 25 10.37 31.51 3.84
CA THR A 25 11.22 30.87 2.84
C THR A 25 10.31 30.09 1.90
N PRO A 26 10.43 30.28 0.57
CA PRO A 26 9.62 29.51 -0.37
C PRO A 26 9.84 28.01 -0.09
N PRO A 27 8.79 27.18 -0.11
CA PRO A 27 8.94 25.76 0.12
C PRO A 27 9.97 25.20 -0.87
N LEU A 28 10.85 24.32 -0.38
CA LEU A 28 11.82 23.61 -1.21
C LEU A 28 11.11 23.01 -2.42
N ALA A 29 11.76 23.06 -3.58
CA ALA A 29 11.23 22.43 -4.79
C ALA A 29 10.94 20.95 -4.51
N GLY A 30 9.69 20.55 -4.67
CA GLY A 30 9.22 19.21 -4.31
C GLY A 30 8.03 18.78 -5.15
N PHE A 31 7.71 17.50 -5.10
CA PHE A 31 6.58 16.93 -5.84
C PHE A 31 5.47 16.53 -4.87
N HIS A 32 4.22 16.90 -5.20
CA HIS A 32 3.04 16.38 -4.53
C HIS A 32 2.22 15.55 -5.52
N ARG A 33 2.33 14.22 -5.41
CA ARG A 33 1.73 13.26 -6.36
C ARG A 33 2.19 13.44 -7.80
N ARG A 34 1.74 12.53 -8.66
CA ARG A 34 1.85 12.58 -10.11
C ARG A 34 0.48 12.34 -10.72
N VAL A 35 0.23 12.95 -11.87
CA VAL A 35 -0.94 12.59 -12.69
C VAL A 35 -0.83 11.10 -13.00
N LEU A 36 -1.91 10.37 -12.75
CA LEU A 36 -2.01 8.97 -13.11
C LEU A 36 -2.39 8.89 -14.59
N PRO A 37 -1.50 8.43 -15.48
CA PRO A 37 -1.76 8.41 -16.91
C PRO A 37 -2.63 7.22 -17.29
N ALA A 38 -3.31 7.33 -18.44
CA ALA A 38 -3.97 6.17 -19.05
C ALA A 38 -2.94 5.05 -19.32
N PRO A 39 -3.32 3.77 -19.20
CA PRO A 39 -4.69 3.26 -19.03
C PRO A 39 -5.20 3.24 -17.58
N ALA A 40 -4.44 3.72 -16.61
CA ALA A 40 -4.78 3.57 -15.21
C ALA A 40 -5.97 4.47 -14.78
N VAL A 41 -6.86 3.91 -13.96
CA VAL A 41 -8.05 4.60 -13.44
C VAL A 41 -7.96 4.68 -11.91
N ALA A 42 -7.79 5.89 -11.39
CA ALA A 42 -7.68 6.09 -9.94
C ALA A 42 -8.93 5.58 -9.20
N LEU A 43 -8.75 4.82 -8.13
CA LEU A 43 -9.84 4.22 -7.33
C LEU A 43 -10.84 5.27 -6.85
N ASN A 44 -10.35 6.44 -6.45
CA ASN A 44 -11.17 7.53 -5.92
C ASN A 44 -11.89 8.37 -7.00
N SER A 45 -11.69 8.08 -8.29
CA SER A 45 -12.42 8.71 -9.39
C SER A 45 -13.85 8.15 -9.51
N VAL A 46 -14.72 8.81 -10.29
CA VAL A 46 -16.08 8.30 -10.57
C VAL A 46 -16.01 6.93 -11.25
N ALA A 47 -15.15 6.77 -12.25
CA ALA A 47 -14.96 5.51 -12.95
C ALA A 47 -14.37 4.42 -12.05
N GLY A 48 -13.37 4.76 -11.22
CA GLY A 48 -12.75 3.81 -10.29
C GLY A 48 -13.71 3.32 -9.20
N LYS A 49 -14.59 4.20 -8.69
CA LYS A 49 -15.67 3.82 -7.76
C LYS A 49 -16.71 2.92 -8.43
N ARG A 50 -17.03 3.14 -9.71
CA ARG A 50 -17.93 2.27 -10.48
C ARG A 50 -17.33 0.87 -10.59
N LEU A 51 -16.07 0.76 -10.99
CA LEU A 51 -15.34 -0.51 -11.06
C LEU A 51 -15.34 -1.21 -9.70
N ALA A 52 -14.99 -0.51 -8.62
CA ALA A 52 -14.97 -1.09 -7.29
C ALA A 52 -16.33 -1.61 -6.83
N LYS A 53 -17.41 -0.83 -7.03
CA LYS A 53 -18.76 -1.28 -6.67
C LYS A 53 -19.21 -2.51 -7.47
N ALA A 54 -18.88 -2.55 -8.76
CA ALA A 54 -19.22 -3.67 -9.63
C ALA A 54 -18.42 -4.92 -9.24
N ALA A 55 -17.11 -4.82 -9.06
CA ALA A 55 -16.25 -5.92 -8.62
C ALA A 55 -16.64 -6.45 -7.22
N LEU A 56 -17.01 -5.56 -6.29
CA LEU A 56 -17.54 -5.96 -4.98
C LEU A 56 -18.85 -6.74 -5.11
N ALA A 57 -19.78 -6.29 -5.97
CA ALA A 57 -21.03 -7.00 -6.21
C ALA A 57 -20.83 -8.38 -6.88
N LEU A 58 -19.69 -8.59 -7.54
CA LEU A 58 -19.28 -9.87 -8.14
C LEU A 58 -18.57 -10.79 -7.14
N GLY A 59 -18.28 -10.32 -5.92
CA GLY A 59 -17.53 -11.08 -4.92
C GLY A 59 -16.03 -11.15 -5.18
N SER A 60 -15.47 -10.35 -6.10
CA SER A 60 -14.05 -10.39 -6.47
C SER A 60 -13.23 -9.23 -5.87
N MET A 61 -13.63 -8.79 -4.68
CA MET A 61 -12.96 -7.73 -3.90
C MET A 61 -12.78 -8.07 -2.41
N GLU A 62 -12.85 -9.34 -2.01
CA GLU A 62 -12.68 -9.71 -0.59
C GLU A 62 -11.29 -9.32 -0.06
N SER A 63 -10.23 -9.46 -0.86
CA SER A 63 -8.89 -8.98 -0.50
C SER A 63 -8.82 -7.48 -0.21
N PHE A 64 -9.76 -6.68 -0.73
CA PHE A 64 -9.77 -5.23 -0.56
C PHE A 64 -9.80 -4.85 0.91
N PHE A 65 -10.64 -5.51 1.70
CA PHE A 65 -10.90 -5.11 3.07
C PHE A 65 -9.68 -5.31 3.96
N ALA A 66 -8.99 -6.45 3.86
CA ALA A 66 -7.76 -6.69 4.61
C ALA A 66 -6.59 -5.85 4.08
N VAL A 67 -6.36 -5.82 2.77
CA VAL A 67 -5.23 -5.08 2.18
C VAL A 67 -5.34 -3.59 2.47
N MET A 68 -6.53 -2.99 2.30
CA MET A 68 -6.71 -1.55 2.52
C MET A 68 -6.67 -1.16 4.00
N SER A 69 -7.07 -2.06 4.91
CA SER A 69 -6.97 -1.81 6.36
C SER A 69 -5.53 -1.77 6.85
N SER A 70 -4.65 -2.52 6.19
CA SER A 70 -3.22 -2.60 6.52
C SER A 70 -2.32 -1.77 5.58
N LEU A 71 -2.89 -1.05 4.62
CA LEU A 71 -2.14 -0.35 3.57
C LEU A 71 -1.29 0.80 4.14
N ARG A 72 0.03 0.67 4.00
CA ARG A 72 1.02 1.65 4.45
C ARG A 72 1.56 2.48 3.28
N THR A 73 2.05 3.67 3.60
CA THR A 73 2.91 4.41 2.68
C THR A 73 4.32 3.88 2.86
N GLN A 74 5.04 3.56 1.78
CA GLN A 74 6.44 3.17 1.89
C GLN A 74 7.28 4.27 2.55
N ASP A 75 8.14 3.92 3.51
CA ASP A 75 8.88 4.89 4.32
C ASP A 75 9.97 5.59 3.50
N GLU A 76 10.54 4.89 2.51
CA GLU A 76 11.54 5.41 1.58
C GLU A 76 11.12 5.22 0.12
N PRO A 77 11.57 6.06 -0.84
CA PRO A 77 11.24 5.91 -2.26
C PRO A 77 11.61 4.55 -2.86
N ALA A 78 12.63 3.87 -2.32
CA ALA A 78 13.06 2.54 -2.77
C ALA A 78 12.38 1.37 -2.01
N TYR A 79 11.66 1.64 -0.91
CA TYR A 79 11.07 0.63 -0.02
C TYR A 79 9.73 0.06 -0.50
N CYS A 80 9.36 0.23 -1.77
CA CYS A 80 8.09 -0.31 -2.29
C CYS A 80 7.93 -1.82 -2.03
N GLY A 81 9.01 -2.61 -2.10
CA GLY A 81 8.98 -4.03 -1.75
C GLY A 81 8.74 -4.28 -0.26
N LEU A 82 9.40 -3.53 0.63
CA LEU A 82 9.20 -3.65 2.09
C LEU A 82 7.79 -3.23 2.49
N GLY A 83 7.30 -2.08 2.01
CA GLY A 83 5.94 -1.62 2.28
C GLY A 83 4.86 -2.55 1.76
N THR A 84 5.12 -3.20 0.62
CA THR A 84 4.25 -4.25 0.09
C THR A 84 4.20 -5.46 1.02
N LEU A 85 5.36 -5.94 1.47
CA LEU A 85 5.42 -7.11 2.36
C LEU A 85 4.84 -6.83 3.74
N VAL A 86 5.13 -5.68 4.34
CA VAL A 86 4.49 -5.24 5.60
C VAL A 86 2.97 -5.15 5.47
N THR A 87 2.47 -4.61 4.35
CA THR A 87 1.02 -4.56 4.11
C THR A 87 0.44 -5.96 4.04
N ALA A 88 1.11 -6.90 3.35
CA ALA A 88 0.66 -8.29 3.24
C ALA A 88 0.69 -9.03 4.59
N LEU A 89 1.79 -8.94 5.35
CA LEU A 89 1.93 -9.60 6.66
C LEU A 89 0.87 -9.12 7.66
N ASN A 90 0.64 -7.81 7.73
CA ASN A 90 -0.39 -7.25 8.59
C ASN A 90 -1.81 -7.55 8.09
N ALA A 91 -2.04 -7.67 6.78
CA ALA A 91 -3.34 -8.09 6.23
C ALA A 91 -3.66 -9.57 6.50
N LEU A 92 -2.62 -10.39 6.72
CA LEU A 92 -2.71 -11.79 7.13
C LEU A 92 -2.70 -11.98 8.65
N ASP A 93 -2.74 -10.89 9.43
CA ASP A 93 -2.63 -10.90 10.90
C ASP A 93 -1.42 -11.68 11.43
N VAL A 94 -0.29 -11.64 10.71
CA VAL A 94 0.96 -12.26 11.16
C VAL A 94 1.54 -11.43 12.30
N ASP A 95 1.77 -12.08 13.43
CA ASP A 95 2.40 -11.48 14.59
C ASP A 95 3.92 -11.43 14.40
N PRO A 96 4.56 -10.23 14.41
CA PRO A 96 6.00 -10.12 14.22
C PRO A 96 6.83 -10.73 15.36
N GLY A 97 6.23 -11.03 16.51
CA GLY A 97 6.97 -11.51 17.68
C GLY A 97 7.81 -10.42 18.38
N GLU A 98 8.00 -9.28 17.73
CA GLU A 98 8.76 -8.13 18.21
C GLU A 98 7.85 -6.92 18.48
N VAL A 99 8.20 -6.14 19.51
CA VAL A 99 7.53 -4.88 19.84
C VAL A 99 7.94 -3.78 18.86
N TRP A 100 6.97 -3.17 18.19
CA TRP A 100 7.21 -1.98 17.38
C TRP A 100 7.25 -0.71 18.24
N LYS A 101 6.24 -0.48 19.08
CA LYS A 101 6.12 0.75 19.88
C LYS A 101 5.30 0.56 21.15
N GLY A 102 5.87 0.92 22.30
CA GLY A 102 5.20 0.73 23.59
C GLY A 102 4.93 -0.75 23.83
N PRO A 103 3.70 -1.19 24.18
CA PRO A 103 3.35 -2.60 24.28
C PRO A 103 2.93 -3.24 22.94
N TRP A 104 2.91 -2.48 21.85
CA TRP A 104 2.29 -2.91 20.58
C TRP A 104 3.27 -3.65 19.69
N ARG A 105 2.83 -4.81 19.19
CA ARG A 105 3.49 -5.59 18.14
C ARG A 105 2.73 -5.39 16.83
N TYR A 106 3.43 -4.98 15.79
CA TYR A 106 2.86 -4.73 14.48
C TYR A 106 3.99 -4.62 13.45
N TYR A 107 3.85 -5.23 12.27
CA TYR A 107 4.93 -5.18 11.29
C TYR A 107 5.17 -3.75 10.80
N VAL A 108 6.45 -3.39 10.70
CA VAL A 108 6.95 -2.17 10.08
C VAL A 108 8.17 -2.48 9.22
N GLU A 109 8.53 -1.59 8.30
CA GLU A 109 9.53 -1.87 7.25
C GLU A 109 10.93 -2.14 7.82
N SER A 110 11.26 -1.54 8.96
CA SER A 110 12.54 -1.76 9.66
C SER A 110 12.71 -3.16 10.27
N MET A 111 11.66 -3.98 10.33
CA MET A 111 11.72 -5.37 10.83
C MET A 111 12.06 -6.39 9.72
N LEU A 112 12.26 -5.94 8.49
CA LEU A 112 12.42 -6.79 7.31
C LEU A 112 13.89 -6.84 6.83
N ASP A 113 14.80 -7.28 7.68
CA ASP A 113 16.26 -7.25 7.47
C ASP A 113 16.94 -8.65 7.38
N CYS A 114 16.18 -9.73 7.53
CA CYS A 114 16.69 -11.11 7.59
C CYS A 114 17.48 -11.61 6.34
N CYS A 115 17.28 -11.00 5.17
CA CYS A 115 17.86 -11.43 3.89
C CYS A 115 18.62 -10.30 3.16
N VAL A 116 18.59 -9.08 3.69
CA VAL A 116 19.02 -7.87 2.98
C VAL A 116 19.56 -6.84 3.98
N ASP A 117 20.46 -5.99 3.51
CA ASP A 117 20.85 -4.80 4.25
C ASP A 117 19.87 -3.66 3.93
N LEU A 118 19.23 -3.08 4.96
CA LEU A 118 18.21 -2.05 4.78
C LEU A 118 18.76 -0.74 4.20
N ASP A 119 20.05 -0.44 4.40
CA ASP A 119 20.70 0.72 3.79
C ASP A 119 20.94 0.47 2.29
N GLU A 120 21.33 -0.76 1.91
CA GLU A 120 21.41 -1.14 0.49
C GLU A 120 20.04 -1.09 -0.18
N VAL A 121 18.99 -1.58 0.49
CA VAL A 121 17.62 -1.50 -0.02
C VAL A 121 17.15 -0.05 -0.17
N ARG A 122 17.62 0.87 0.69
CA ARG A 122 17.26 2.30 0.61
C ARG A 122 17.80 2.92 -0.67
N GLU A 123 18.96 2.47 -1.12
CA GLU A 123 19.60 2.98 -2.33
C GLU A 123 19.09 2.29 -3.60
N LYS A 124 18.91 0.97 -3.56
CA LYS A 124 18.73 0.13 -4.78
C LYS A 124 17.36 -0.51 -4.90
N GLY A 125 16.58 -0.55 -3.83
CA GLY A 125 15.33 -1.31 -3.75
C GLY A 125 15.58 -2.82 -3.66
N LEU A 126 14.55 -3.60 -3.98
CA LEU A 126 14.57 -5.06 -3.88
C LEU A 126 14.48 -5.74 -5.25
N THR A 127 15.20 -6.85 -5.39
CA THR A 127 14.95 -7.82 -6.46
C THR A 127 13.78 -8.73 -6.08
N PHE A 128 13.15 -9.38 -7.07
CA PHE A 128 12.10 -10.35 -6.81
C PHE A 128 12.58 -11.52 -5.94
N ALA A 129 13.81 -12.02 -6.16
CA ALA A 129 14.41 -13.10 -5.37
C ALA A 129 14.61 -12.68 -3.91
N SER A 130 15.15 -11.48 -3.66
CA SER A 130 15.30 -10.95 -2.31
C SER A 130 13.96 -10.76 -1.61
N TRP A 131 12.94 -10.28 -2.34
CA TRP A 131 11.59 -10.11 -1.82
C TRP A 131 10.96 -11.45 -1.38
N VAL A 132 11.13 -12.51 -2.18
CA VAL A 132 10.68 -13.87 -1.83
C VAL A 132 11.43 -14.43 -0.63
N CYS A 133 12.74 -14.15 -0.50
CA CYS A 133 13.52 -14.54 0.68
C CYS A 133 12.94 -13.88 1.95
N LEU A 134 12.68 -12.57 1.89
CA LEU A 134 12.08 -11.82 2.99
C LEU A 134 10.73 -12.41 3.40
N ALA A 135 9.82 -12.67 2.45
CA ALA A 135 8.53 -13.28 2.77
C ALA A 135 8.69 -14.62 3.50
N ARG A 136 9.55 -15.51 2.99
CA ARG A 136 9.80 -16.82 3.61
C ARG A 136 10.43 -16.72 5.00
N CYS A 137 11.35 -15.79 5.21
CA CYS A 137 12.01 -15.64 6.51
C CYS A 137 11.04 -15.15 7.61
N GLN A 138 9.97 -14.44 7.22
CA GLN A 138 8.90 -14.00 8.12
C GLN A 138 7.90 -15.12 8.45
N GLY A 139 8.18 -16.36 8.02
CA GLY A 139 7.40 -17.54 8.36
C GLY A 139 6.13 -17.74 7.53
N VAL A 140 5.91 -16.97 6.46
CA VAL A 140 4.74 -17.14 5.59
C VAL A 140 5.03 -18.07 4.41
N ALA A 141 4.07 -18.97 4.13
CA ALA A 141 4.12 -19.80 2.93
C ALA A 141 4.09 -18.92 1.68
N THR A 142 5.10 -19.06 0.81
CA THR A 142 5.31 -18.15 -0.32
C THR A 142 5.41 -18.90 -1.64
N THR A 143 4.42 -18.71 -2.51
CA THR A 143 4.46 -19.10 -3.92
C THR A 143 4.96 -17.93 -4.75
N ALA A 144 5.97 -18.16 -5.59
CA ALA A 144 6.57 -17.14 -6.43
C ALA A 144 6.56 -17.61 -7.89
N THR A 145 6.01 -16.78 -8.76
CA THR A 145 5.81 -17.12 -10.18
C THR A 145 6.42 -16.02 -11.03
N HIS A 146 7.39 -16.38 -11.88
CA HIS A 146 7.91 -15.47 -12.90
C HIS A 146 6.99 -15.47 -14.12
N THR A 147 6.97 -14.35 -14.84
CA THR A 147 6.19 -14.22 -16.09
C THR A 147 6.65 -15.18 -17.20
N THR A 148 7.86 -15.73 -17.11
CA THR A 148 8.37 -16.75 -18.04
C THR A 148 7.77 -18.13 -17.78
N ASP A 149 7.21 -18.35 -16.59
CA ASP A 149 6.77 -19.65 -16.10
C ASP A 149 5.23 -19.74 -15.98
N ALA A 150 4.53 -18.68 -16.40
CA ALA A 150 3.06 -18.59 -16.33
C ALA A 150 2.48 -17.85 -17.53
N THR A 151 1.17 -18.03 -17.74
CA THR A 151 0.39 -17.32 -18.74
C THR A 151 -0.45 -16.23 -18.09
N ILE A 152 -0.95 -15.29 -18.90
CA ILE A 152 -1.87 -14.28 -18.41
C ILE A 152 -3.19 -14.88 -17.90
N ASP A 153 -3.64 -16.00 -18.47
CA ASP A 153 -4.86 -16.68 -18.03
C ASP A 153 -4.67 -17.32 -16.65
N LEU A 154 -3.51 -17.92 -16.38
CA LEU A 154 -3.16 -18.39 -15.02
C LEU A 154 -3.12 -17.22 -14.02
N PHE A 155 -2.65 -16.05 -14.44
CA PHE A 155 -2.69 -14.86 -13.59
C PHE A 155 -4.13 -14.41 -13.29
N ARG A 156 -5.04 -14.44 -14.28
CA ARG A 156 -6.47 -14.17 -14.07
C ARG A 156 -7.13 -15.18 -13.13
N GLU A 157 -6.76 -16.45 -13.23
CA GLU A 157 -7.23 -17.50 -12.31
C GLU A 157 -6.78 -17.22 -10.88
N GLU A 158 -5.51 -16.86 -10.67
CA GLU A 158 -5.00 -16.50 -9.34
C GLU A 158 -5.65 -15.21 -8.80
N LEU A 159 -5.87 -14.21 -9.66
CA LEU A 159 -6.61 -12.99 -9.29
C LEU A 159 -8.01 -13.33 -8.79
N MET A 160 -8.76 -14.14 -9.55
CA MET A 160 -10.09 -14.57 -9.17
C MET A 160 -10.08 -15.35 -7.86
N ARG A 161 -9.15 -16.32 -7.74
CA ARG A 161 -9.06 -17.20 -6.59
C ARG A 161 -8.73 -16.45 -5.30
N VAL A 162 -7.77 -15.53 -5.33
CA VAL A 162 -7.35 -14.76 -4.15
C VAL A 162 -8.33 -13.64 -3.83
N CYS A 163 -8.80 -12.89 -4.84
CA CYS A 163 -9.68 -11.74 -4.61
C CYS A 163 -11.11 -12.12 -4.23
N SER A 164 -11.50 -13.40 -4.35
CA SER A 164 -12.85 -13.87 -4.00
C SER A 164 -12.92 -14.73 -2.74
N ALA A 165 -11.81 -14.85 -2.01
CA ALA A 165 -11.76 -15.60 -0.76
C ALA A 165 -12.24 -14.73 0.42
N GLU A 166 -13.39 -15.09 1.03
CA GLU A 166 -13.98 -14.35 2.16
C GLU A 166 -13.03 -14.29 3.38
N ASP A 167 -12.40 -15.42 3.71
CA ASP A 167 -11.35 -15.47 4.72
C ASP A 167 -9.98 -15.19 4.07
N VAL A 168 -9.35 -14.09 4.47
CA VAL A 168 -8.05 -13.67 3.91
C VAL A 168 -6.92 -14.55 4.46
N ALA A 169 -6.73 -15.69 3.79
CA ALA A 169 -5.60 -16.60 4.04
C ALA A 169 -4.40 -16.31 3.13
N GLN A 170 -4.58 -15.48 2.09
CA GLN A 170 -3.57 -15.18 1.09
C GLN A 170 -3.69 -13.73 0.61
N VAL A 171 -2.53 -13.13 0.32
CA VAL A 171 -2.44 -11.80 -0.30
C VAL A 171 -1.60 -11.91 -1.56
N LEU A 172 -2.18 -11.55 -2.70
CA LEU A 172 -1.45 -11.51 -3.97
C LEU A 172 -0.65 -10.21 -4.06
N CYS A 173 0.65 -10.31 -4.29
CA CYS A 173 1.54 -9.16 -4.49
C CYS A 173 2.19 -9.26 -5.87
N VAL A 174 2.34 -8.12 -6.54
CA VAL A 174 2.93 -8.04 -7.88
C VAL A 174 4.23 -7.25 -7.88
N ALA A 175 5.19 -7.69 -8.68
CA ALA A 175 6.36 -6.93 -9.08
C ALA A 175 6.22 -6.58 -10.56
N TYR A 176 6.12 -5.29 -10.89
CA TYR A 176 5.84 -4.84 -12.26
C TYR A 176 6.66 -3.61 -12.63
N SER A 177 6.76 -3.33 -13.93
CA SER A 177 7.40 -2.10 -14.43
C SER A 177 6.37 -1.01 -14.58
N ARG A 178 6.55 0.13 -13.91
CA ARG A 178 5.69 1.32 -14.08
C ARG A 178 5.67 1.83 -15.52
N ARG A 179 6.72 1.58 -16.29
CA ARG A 179 6.83 2.01 -17.69
C ARG A 179 5.75 1.39 -18.58
N THR A 180 5.34 0.14 -18.33
CA THR A 180 4.29 -0.51 -19.13
C THR A 180 2.92 0.11 -18.90
N LEU A 181 2.76 0.87 -17.80
CA LEU A 181 1.55 1.58 -17.44
C LEU A 181 1.66 3.10 -17.68
N ASN A 182 2.68 3.52 -18.44
CA ASN A 182 3.02 4.93 -18.70
C ASN A 182 3.32 5.77 -17.45
N GLN A 183 3.55 5.13 -16.30
CA GLN A 183 3.86 5.80 -15.04
C GLN A 183 5.36 6.12 -14.97
N SER A 184 5.71 7.19 -14.26
CA SER A 184 7.14 7.52 -14.04
C SER A 184 7.81 6.48 -13.14
N GLY A 185 9.10 6.23 -13.33
CA GLY A 185 9.87 5.24 -12.57
C GLY A 185 9.94 3.87 -13.24
N ASP A 186 10.59 2.92 -12.58
CA ASP A 186 10.96 1.62 -13.14
C ASP A 186 10.20 0.47 -12.44
N GLY A 187 10.90 -0.47 -11.82
CA GLY A 187 10.29 -1.57 -11.07
C GLY A 187 9.54 -1.08 -9.83
N HIS A 188 8.42 -1.73 -9.53
CA HIS A 188 7.58 -1.42 -8.37
C HIS A 188 6.91 -2.68 -7.83
N PHE A 189 6.75 -2.73 -6.51
CA PHE A 189 5.99 -3.76 -5.82
C PHE A 189 4.71 -3.16 -5.23
N SER A 190 3.59 -3.87 -5.31
CA SER A 190 2.37 -3.51 -4.57
C SER A 190 1.45 -4.72 -4.37
N PRO A 191 0.64 -4.73 -3.31
CA PRO A 191 -0.43 -5.70 -3.16
C PRO A 191 -1.54 -5.47 -4.21
N ILE A 192 -2.23 -6.55 -4.56
CA ILE A 192 -3.49 -6.51 -5.28
C ILE A 192 -4.64 -6.51 -4.28
N ALA A 193 -5.56 -5.55 -4.43
CA ALA A 193 -6.70 -5.40 -3.54
C ALA A 193 -8.03 -5.82 -4.17
N GLY A 194 -8.05 -6.24 -5.44
CA GLY A 194 -9.28 -6.69 -6.09
C GLY A 194 -9.12 -6.88 -7.59
N TYR A 195 -10.09 -7.56 -8.18
CA TYR A 195 -10.14 -7.87 -9.60
C TYR A 195 -11.55 -7.67 -10.14
N HIS A 196 -11.68 -7.10 -11.34
CA HIS A 196 -12.95 -6.89 -12.02
C HIS A 196 -13.00 -7.79 -13.27
N PRO A 197 -13.60 -8.98 -13.20
CA PRO A 197 -13.48 -9.99 -14.27
C PRO A 197 -14.11 -9.58 -15.60
N HIS A 198 -15.19 -8.79 -15.60
CA HIS A 198 -15.86 -8.41 -16.86
C HIS A 198 -15.18 -7.26 -17.62
N GLU A 199 -14.42 -6.41 -16.93
CA GLU A 199 -13.68 -5.30 -17.54
C GLU A 199 -12.18 -5.63 -17.62
N ASP A 200 -11.80 -6.82 -17.12
CA ASP A 200 -10.43 -7.33 -17.03
C ASP A 200 -9.45 -6.34 -16.40
N MET A 201 -9.84 -5.78 -15.24
CA MET A 201 -9.06 -4.77 -14.52
C MET A 201 -8.65 -5.28 -13.14
N VAL A 202 -7.41 -5.02 -12.74
CA VAL A 202 -6.90 -5.31 -11.40
C VAL A 202 -6.68 -4.02 -10.59
N LEU A 203 -7.02 -4.04 -9.30
CA LEU A 203 -6.81 -2.91 -8.39
C LEU A 203 -5.46 -3.04 -7.68
N ILE A 204 -4.52 -2.18 -8.06
CA ILE A 204 -3.21 -2.07 -7.41
C ILE A 204 -3.34 -1.16 -6.18
N ALA A 205 -3.01 -1.68 -5.00
CA ALA A 205 -2.90 -0.91 -3.76
C ALA A 205 -1.50 -0.27 -3.66
N ASP A 206 -1.27 0.78 -4.45
CA ASP A 206 0.05 1.40 -4.59
C ASP A 206 0.59 1.95 -3.26
N VAL A 207 1.66 1.34 -2.75
CA VAL A 207 2.34 1.73 -1.50
C VAL A 207 3.12 3.06 -1.64
N ALA A 208 3.41 3.52 -2.87
CA ALA A 208 3.94 4.85 -3.13
C ALA A 208 2.83 5.92 -3.07
N ARG A 209 2.12 6.00 -1.94
CA ARG A 209 0.90 6.82 -1.76
C ARG A 209 1.14 8.32 -1.91
N PHE A 210 2.38 8.76 -1.74
CA PHE A 210 2.83 10.12 -2.01
C PHE A 210 2.88 10.44 -3.52
N LYS A 211 2.89 9.42 -4.37
CA LYS A 211 3.01 9.52 -5.84
C LYS A 211 1.69 9.23 -6.54
N HIS A 212 1.07 8.09 -6.29
CA HIS A 212 -0.18 7.67 -6.92
C HIS A 212 -1.18 7.11 -5.88
N PRO A 213 -2.49 7.32 -6.08
CA PRO A 213 -3.50 6.60 -5.30
C PRO A 213 -3.57 5.12 -5.71
N PRO A 214 -4.27 4.27 -4.95
CA PRO A 214 -4.72 2.98 -5.46
C PRO A 214 -5.47 3.17 -6.78
N HIS A 215 -5.24 2.28 -7.73
CA HIS A 215 -5.74 2.45 -9.09
C HIS A 215 -5.96 1.13 -9.81
N TRP A 216 -6.94 1.14 -10.71
CA TRP A 216 -7.24 0.05 -11.62
C TRP A 216 -6.34 0.11 -12.84
N VAL A 217 -5.85 -1.04 -13.29
CA VAL A 217 -5.15 -1.19 -14.58
C VAL A 217 -5.68 -2.42 -15.31
N PRO A 218 -5.65 -2.44 -16.66
CA PRO A 218 -5.95 -3.66 -17.41
C PRO A 218 -4.96 -4.77 -17.06
N VAL A 219 -5.45 -6.00 -17.03
CA VAL A 219 -4.64 -7.23 -16.85
C VAL A 219 -3.91 -7.58 -18.14
#